data_AF-A0A847BJK8-F1
#
_entry.id   AF-A0A847BJK8-F1
#
_cell.length_a   1.000
_cell.length_b   1.000
_cell.length_c   1.000
_cell.angle_alpha   90.00
_cell.angle_beta   90.00
_cell.angle_gamma   90.00
#
_symmetry.space_group_name_H-M   'P 1'
#
loop_
_entity.id
_entity.type
_entity.pdbx_description
1 polymer ?
#
loop_
_entity_poly.entity_id
_entity_poly.type
_entity_poly.pdbx_seq_one_letter_code
_entity_poly.pdbx_strand_id
1 'polypeptide(L)'
;DEAVEALGQVAEGVNTVRLVRDKARAESVYMPLAEGLYQVLFEGVPAREMARLLMRGEQSSDVEFVLPRESVQQAHRRVEAGKPGGGEV
;
A
#
# COMPACT_ATOMS: atom_id res chain seq x y z
N ASP A 1 -18.43 19.38 -5.73
CA ASP A 1 -17.40 20.42 -5.88
C ASP A 1 -16.79 20.90 -4.56
N GLU A 2 -17.57 21.03 -3.46
CA GLU A 2 -17.05 21.43 -2.13
C GLU A 2 -15.99 20.48 -1.49
N ALA A 3 -15.99 19.19 -1.83
CA ALA A 3 -15.02 18.24 -1.27
C ALA A 3 -13.57 18.49 -1.76
N VAL A 4 -13.41 19.17 -2.90
CA VAL A 4 -12.11 19.46 -3.52
C VAL A 4 -11.50 20.75 -2.96
N GLU A 5 -12.32 21.75 -2.60
CA GLU A 5 -11.84 23.03 -2.06
C GLU A 5 -11.44 22.97 -0.58
N ALA A 6 -12.03 22.07 0.23
CA ALA A 6 -11.66 21.90 1.64
C ALA A 6 -10.23 21.32 1.84
N LEU A 7 -9.58 20.92 0.74
CA LEU A 7 -8.36 20.13 0.68
C LEU A 7 -7.21 20.94 0.06
N GLY A 8 -7.04 22.19 0.51
CA GLY A 8 -6.03 23.15 0.02
C GLY A 8 -4.54 22.76 0.13
N GLN A 9 -4.21 21.48 0.37
CA GLN A 9 -2.86 20.90 0.21
C GLN A 9 -2.91 19.47 -0.38
N VAL A 10 -4.06 19.00 -0.87
CA VAL A 10 -4.38 17.57 -1.15
C VAL A 10 -4.88 17.38 -2.60
N ALA A 11 -4.26 18.08 -3.55
CA ALA A 11 -4.56 17.91 -4.98
C ALA A 11 -3.84 16.70 -5.62
N GLU A 12 -2.65 16.33 -5.11
CA GLU A 12 -1.85 15.23 -5.66
C GLU A 12 -2.54 13.88 -5.43
N GLY A 13 -2.92 13.58 -4.17
CA GLY A 13 -3.54 12.30 -3.82
C GLY A 13 -4.80 11.98 -4.63
N VAL A 14 -5.64 12.99 -4.89
CA VAL A 14 -6.86 12.83 -5.70
C VAL A 14 -6.52 12.43 -7.13
N ASN A 15 -5.55 13.08 -7.78
CA ASN A 15 -5.14 12.73 -9.13
C ASN A 15 -4.38 11.39 -9.18
N THR A 16 -3.54 11.11 -8.19
CA THR A 16 -2.78 9.87 -8.07
C THR A 16 -3.69 8.66 -7.97
N VAL A 17 -4.80 8.74 -7.22
CA VAL A 17 -5.79 7.66 -7.13
C VAL A 17 -6.35 7.29 -8.49
N ARG A 18 -6.69 8.30 -9.32
CA ARG A 18 -7.18 8.07 -10.69
C ARG A 18 -6.13 7.36 -11.53
N LEU A 19 -4.91 7.88 -11.55
CA LEU A 19 -3.79 7.31 -12.33
C LEU A 19 -3.46 5.88 -11.94
N VAL A 20 -3.34 5.61 -10.63
CA VAL A 20 -3.02 4.27 -10.12
C VAL A 20 -4.13 3.27 -10.43
N ARG A 21 -5.39 3.66 -10.22
CA ARG A 21 -6.55 2.82 -10.55
C ARG A 21 -6.58 2.49 -12.04
N ASP A 22 -6.41 3.49 -12.91
CA ASP A 22 -6.46 3.30 -14.37
C ASP A 22 -5.33 2.39 -14.85
N LYS A 23 -4.13 2.57 -14.30
CA LYS A 23 -2.98 1.70 -14.58
C LYS A 23 -3.22 0.28 -14.10
N ALA A 24 -3.72 0.09 -12.88
CA ALA A 24 -4.04 -1.22 -12.33
C ALA A 24 -5.08 -1.96 -13.19
N ARG A 25 -6.11 -1.26 -13.69
CA ARG A 25 -7.08 -1.85 -14.64
C ARG A 25 -6.44 -2.24 -15.96
N ALA A 26 -5.62 -1.37 -16.54
CA ALA A 26 -4.91 -1.66 -17.78
C ALA A 26 -3.98 -2.89 -17.66
N GLU A 27 -3.42 -3.11 -16.47
CA GLU A 27 -2.53 -4.24 -16.18
C GLU A 27 -3.25 -5.44 -15.56
N SER A 28 -4.57 -5.38 -15.39
CA SER A 28 -5.36 -6.42 -14.72
C SER A 28 -4.88 -6.75 -13.29
N VAL A 29 -4.34 -5.76 -12.57
CA VAL A 29 -3.90 -5.87 -11.18
C VAL A 29 -5.07 -5.57 -10.24
N TYR A 30 -5.33 -6.49 -9.31
CA TYR A 30 -6.40 -6.35 -8.34
C TYR A 30 -6.01 -5.33 -7.24
N MET A 31 -6.59 -4.13 -7.30
CA MET A 31 -6.32 -3.03 -6.36
C MET A 31 -7.61 -2.51 -5.72
N PRO A 32 -8.25 -3.27 -4.81
CA PRO A 32 -9.57 -2.93 -4.27
C PRO A 32 -9.58 -1.61 -3.49
N LEU A 33 -8.48 -1.25 -2.82
CA LEU A 33 -8.38 0.03 -2.10
C LEU A 33 -8.33 1.23 -3.05
N ALA A 34 -7.58 1.13 -4.14
CA ALA A 34 -7.50 2.21 -5.13
C ALA A 34 -8.83 2.39 -5.85
N GLU A 35 -9.51 1.29 -6.19
CA GLU A 35 -10.86 1.32 -6.76
C GLU A 35 -11.87 1.91 -5.77
N GLY A 36 -11.87 1.46 -4.52
CA GLY A 36 -12.77 1.98 -3.50
C GLY A 36 -12.56 3.47 -3.21
N LEU A 37 -11.30 3.94 -3.21
CA LEU A 37 -11.00 5.35 -3.05
C LEU A 37 -11.45 6.18 -4.25
N TYR A 38 -11.31 5.65 -5.47
CA TYR A 38 -11.86 6.29 -6.67
C TYR A 38 -13.38 6.47 -6.58
N GLN A 39 -14.10 5.42 -6.16
CA GLN A 39 -15.57 5.45 -6.00
C GLN A 39 -16.02 6.52 -4.99
N VAL A 40 -15.29 6.68 -3.89
CA VAL A 40 -15.61 7.69 -2.87
C VAL A 40 -15.32 9.10 -3.36
N LEU A 41 -14.18 9.31 -4.03
CA LEU A 41 -13.72 10.64 -4.44
C LEU A 41 -14.43 11.16 -5.71
N PHE A 42 -14.80 10.28 -6.64
CA PHE A 42 -15.27 10.68 -7.97
C PHE A 42 -16.71 10.24 -8.27
N GLU A 43 -17.19 9.14 -7.67
CA GLU A 43 -18.52 8.58 -7.97
C GLU A 43 -19.53 8.83 -6.83
N GLY A 44 -19.12 9.56 -5.79
CA GLY A 44 -19.99 9.97 -4.67
C GLY A 44 -20.40 8.84 -3.74
N VAL A 45 -19.73 7.68 -3.78
CA VAL A 45 -20.03 6.57 -2.87
C VAL A 45 -19.70 6.97 -1.42
N PRO A 46 -20.62 6.79 -0.45
CA PRO A 46 -20.33 7.11 0.93
C PRO A 46 -19.15 6.29 1.48
N ALA A 47 -18.13 6.95 2.03
CA ALA A 47 -16.92 6.30 2.52
C ALA A 47 -17.19 5.16 3.51
N ARG A 48 -18.17 5.32 4.39
CA ARG A 48 -18.57 4.29 5.37
C ARG A 48 -19.16 3.05 4.70
N GLU A 49 -19.89 3.22 3.61
CA GLU A 49 -20.44 2.10 2.85
C GLU A 49 -19.34 1.38 2.08
N MET A 50 -18.47 2.14 1.40
CA MET A 50 -17.31 1.58 0.70
C MET A 50 -16.40 0.80 1.65
N ALA A 51 -16.12 1.33 2.85
CA ALA A 51 -15.35 0.61 3.86
C ALA A 51 -15.99 -0.74 4.24
N ARG A 52 -17.32 -0.79 4.41
CA ARG A 52 -18.03 -2.05 4.70
C ARG A 52 -17.95 -3.03 3.55
N LEU A 53 -18.04 -2.56 2.30
CA LEU A 53 -17.89 -3.40 1.11
C LEU A 53 -16.49 -3.99 1.03
N LEU A 54 -15.45 -3.17 1.21
CA LEU A 54 -14.05 -3.59 1.21
C LEU A 54 -13.76 -4.62 2.31
N MET A 55 -14.31 -4.42 3.51
CA MET A 55 -14.16 -5.36 4.64
C MET A 55 -14.92 -6.68 4.44
N ARG A 56 -15.88 -6.75 3.52
CA ARG A 56 -16.61 -7.97 3.15
C ARG A 56 -16.03 -8.65 1.92
N GLY A 57 -15.08 -8.00 1.24
CA GLY A 57 -14.38 -8.55 0.10
C GLY A 57 -13.64 -9.83 0.46
N GLU A 58 -13.47 -10.70 -0.52
CA GLU A 58 -12.73 -11.95 -0.38
C GLU A 58 -11.30 -11.66 0.09
N GLN A 59 -10.82 -12.41 1.09
CA GLN A 59 -9.46 -12.29 1.60
C GLN A 59 -8.49 -12.73 0.49
N SER A 60 -8.08 -11.81 -0.38
CA SER A 60 -6.98 -12.05 -1.31
C SER A 60 -5.72 -12.32 -0.49
N SER A 61 -5.16 -13.51 -0.63
CA SER A 61 -4.05 -14.11 0.12
C SER A 61 -2.68 -13.42 -0.05
N ASP A 62 -2.63 -12.15 -0.41
CA ASP A 62 -1.47 -11.51 -1.05
C ASP A 62 -0.37 -10.96 -0.12
N VAL A 63 -0.44 -11.21 1.19
CA VAL A 63 0.62 -10.80 2.13
C VAL A 63 1.14 -11.97 2.96
N GLU A 64 1.54 -13.04 2.29
CA GLU A 64 2.42 -14.03 2.91
C GLU A 64 3.88 -13.51 2.81
N PHE A 65 4.40 -12.94 3.89
CA PHE A 65 5.82 -12.55 3.99
C PHE A 65 6.70 -13.80 4.06
N VAL A 66 7.01 -14.41 2.92
CA VAL A 66 8.04 -15.46 2.84
C VAL A 66 9.38 -14.81 2.54
N LEU A 67 10.08 -14.34 3.59
CA LEU A 67 11.51 -14.09 3.44
C LEU A 67 12.21 -15.44 3.26
N PRO A 68 12.97 -15.68 2.17
CA PRO A 68 13.79 -16.87 2.05
C PRO A 68 14.72 -16.97 3.26
N ARG A 69 14.82 -18.15 3.89
CA ARG A 69 15.67 -18.38 5.07
C ARG A 69 17.11 -17.91 4.84
N GLU A 70 17.58 -18.00 3.60
CA GLU A 70 18.91 -17.55 3.16
C GLU A 70 19.12 -16.04 3.33
N SER A 71 18.09 -15.23 3.04
CA SER A 71 18.11 -13.77 3.16
C SER A 71 18.24 -13.32 4.62
N VAL A 72 17.56 -14.02 5.54
CA VAL A 72 17.64 -13.78 6.99
C VAL A 72 19.02 -14.16 7.53
N GLN A 73 19.56 -15.30 7.10
CA GLN A 73 20.92 -15.73 7.49
C GLN A 73 22.02 -14.81 6.94
N GLN A 74 21.83 -14.23 5.76
CA GLN A 74 22.79 -13.29 5.19
C GLN A 74 22.75 -11.93 5.89
N ALA A 75 21.57 -11.47 6.33
CA ALA A 75 21.43 -10.29 7.17
C ALA A 75 22.14 -10.45 8.52
N HIS A 76 21.96 -11.59 9.21
CA HIS A 76 22.69 -11.88 10.46
C HIS A 76 24.22 -11.92 10.27
N ARG A 77 24.70 -12.50 9.15
CA ARG A 77 26.15 -12.55 8.85
C ARG A 77 26.78 -11.17 8.62
N ARG A 78 26.04 -10.21 8.05
CA ARG A 78 26.54 -8.84 7.86
C ARG A 78 26.60 -8.03 9.16
N VAL A 79 25.72 -8.33 10.12
CA VAL A 79 25.75 -7.69 11.45
C VAL A 79 26.95 -8.19 12.27
N GLU A 80 27.26 -9.49 12.22
CA GLU A 80 28.42 -10.04 12.93
C GLU A 80 29.77 -9.66 12.29
N ALA A 81 29.83 -9.50 10.96
CA ALA A 81 31.05 -9.06 10.25
C ALA A 81 31.38 -7.56 10.44
N GLY A 82 30.46 -6.77 11.01
CA GLY A 82 30.60 -5.33 11.21
C GLY A 82 31.07 -4.92 12.61
N LYS A 83 31.31 -5.85 13.54
CA LYS A 83 31.93 -5.53 14.84
C LYS A 83 33.44 -5.39 14.66
N PRO A 84 34.05 -4.19 14.74
CA PRO A 84 35.49 -4.11 14.92
C PRO A 84 35.81 -4.79 16.26
N GLY A 85 36.77 -5.71 16.24
CA GLY A 85 37.19 -6.46 17.41
C GLY A 85 37.43 -5.54 18.60
N GLY A 86 36.72 -5.78 19.69
CA GLY A 86 37.20 -5.41 21.01
C GLY A 86 38.50 -6.19 21.22
N GLY A 87 39.62 -5.50 21.06
CA GLY A 87 40.94 -6.04 21.37
C GLY A 87 41.04 -6.36 22.85
N GLU A 88 41.68 -7.49 23.13
CA GLU A 88 42.09 -8.00 24.43
C GLU A 88 42.96 -6.99 25.19
N VAL A 89 42.65 -6.72 26.47
CA VAL A 89 43.42 -7.05 27.69
C VAL A 89 42.66 -6.64 28.95
#